data_AF-A0A1F7BLD4-F1
#
_entry.id   AF-A0A1F7BLD4-F1
#
_cell.length_a   1.000
_cell.length_b   1.000
_cell.length_c   1.000
_cell.angle_alpha   90.00
_cell.angle_beta   90.00
_cell.angle_gamma   90.00
#
_symmetry.space_group_name_H-M   'P 1'
#
loop_
_entity.id
_entity.type
_entity.pdbx_description
1 polymer ?
#
loop_
_entity_poly.entity_id
_entity_poly.type
_entity_poly.pdbx_seq_one_letter_code
_entity_poly.pdbx_strand_id
1 'polypeptide(L)'
;MFVFLVILVLNFGISWFNAWSVGRAWADSKAAGGLARLVVWCGAIMSACGFTYVYLVLLVLGASAFVDPEYLPPEYVQGAFELGYVIIIIPIIGSGIGITIHSICVAWRTRRLRDMGIAGWNIFAQSYNTYSAVRNLPGVFEHLGKLFKGGDGKGKALLFMVLLVVLAVCGGILTTTLIVRSTARSYAWNVERSLEGLPA
;
A
#
# COMPACT_ATOMS: atom_id res chain seq x y z
N MET A 1 2.96 -22.83 -1.98
CA MET A 1 1.64 -22.29 -1.58
C MET A 1 1.64 -21.73 -0.15
N PHE A 2 2.09 -22.48 0.86
CA PHE A 2 2.12 -22.02 2.26
C PHE A 2 2.91 -20.71 2.50
N VAL A 3 4.15 -20.63 2.03
CA VAL A 3 5.01 -19.43 2.20
C VAL A 3 4.36 -18.17 1.60
N PHE A 4 3.68 -18.30 0.45
CA PHE A 4 2.98 -17.20 -0.19
C PHE A 4 1.82 -16.68 0.67
N LEU A 5 1.02 -17.58 1.25
CA LEU A 5 -0.06 -17.21 2.17
C LEU A 5 0.49 -16.51 3.43
N VAL A 6 1.60 -16.99 3.99
CA VAL A 6 2.26 -16.35 5.13
C VAL A 6 2.69 -14.92 4.77
N ILE A 7 3.32 -14.73 3.61
CA ILE A 7 3.72 -13.39 3.13
C ILE A 7 2.50 -12.49 2.95
N LEU A 8 1.40 -13.01 2.42
CA LEU A 8 0.16 -12.25 2.20
C LEU A 8 -0.47 -11.80 3.53
N VAL A 9 -0.56 -12.70 4.51
CA VAL A 9 -1.05 -12.39 5.86
C VAL A 9 -0.14 -11.39 6.57
N LEU A 10 1.19 -11.55 6.43
CA LEU A 10 2.15 -10.60 6.99
C LEU A 10 1.99 -9.21 6.36
N ASN A 11 1.82 -9.13 5.04
CA ASN A 11 1.59 -7.86 4.35
C ASN A 11 0.29 -7.19 4.82
N PHE A 12 -0.78 -7.97 4.98
CA PHE A 12 -2.03 -7.47 5.57
C PHE A 12 -1.81 -6.94 6.99
N GLY A 13 -1.11 -7.69 7.85
CA GLY A 13 -0.81 -7.29 9.22
C GLY A 13 0.04 -6.02 9.32
N ILE A 14 1.07 -5.90 8.49
CA ILE A 14 1.91 -4.69 8.41
C ILE A 14 1.08 -3.49 7.92
N SER A 15 0.27 -3.68 6.89
CA SER A 15 -0.61 -2.65 6.34
C SER A 15 -1.63 -2.16 7.37
N TRP A 16 -2.18 -3.08 8.15
CA TRP A 16 -3.07 -2.78 9.28
C TRP A 16 -2.35 -1.99 10.36
N PHE A 17 -1.17 -2.44 10.80
CA PHE A 17 -0.39 -1.76 11.82
C PHE A 17 0.01 -0.34 11.39
N ASN A 18 0.33 -0.14 10.11
CA ASN A 18 0.58 1.17 9.54
C ASN A 18 -0.65 2.08 9.60
N ALA A 19 -1.83 1.62 9.15
CA ALA A 19 -3.06 2.41 9.23
C ALA A 19 -3.45 2.73 10.68
N TRP A 20 -3.29 1.78 11.60
CA TRP A 20 -3.55 1.99 13.01
C TRP A 20 -2.62 3.05 13.61
N SER A 21 -1.31 2.94 13.35
CA SER A 21 -0.32 3.90 13.83
C SER A 21 -0.58 5.31 13.29
N VAL A 22 -0.92 5.41 12.00
CA VAL A 22 -1.34 6.65 11.34
C VAL A 22 -2.59 7.23 11.98
N GLY A 23 -3.58 6.39 12.31
CA GLY A 23 -4.81 6.81 12.98
C GLY A 23 -4.56 7.46 14.34
N ARG A 24 -3.65 6.91 15.15
CA ARG A 24 -3.27 7.48 16.45
C ARG A 24 -2.59 8.85 16.29
N ALA A 25 -1.73 9.01 15.29
CA ALA A 25 -1.03 10.27 15.02
C ALA A 25 -1.86 11.25 14.17
N TRP A 26 -3.10 10.90 13.79
CA TRP A 26 -3.82 11.63 12.76
C TRP A 26 -4.20 13.05 13.18
N ALA A 27 -4.72 13.23 14.40
CA ALA A 27 -5.10 14.54 14.93
C ALA A 27 -3.86 15.37 15.27
N ASP A 28 -2.91 14.79 16.02
CA ASP A 28 -1.68 15.47 16.44
C ASP A 28 -0.87 15.98 15.24
N SER A 29 -0.78 15.17 14.17
CA SER A 29 -0.09 15.59 12.95
C SER A 29 -0.78 16.75 12.21
N LYS A 30 -2.11 16.90 12.33
CA LYS A 30 -2.82 18.05 11.76
C LYS A 30 -2.48 19.33 12.51
N ALA A 31 -2.39 19.26 13.84
CA ALA A 31 -2.01 20.39 14.67
C ALA A 31 -0.53 20.77 14.48
N ALA A 32 0.36 19.77 14.40
CA ALA A 32 1.79 20.01 14.22
C ALA A 32 2.17 20.47 12.80
N GLY A 33 1.49 19.97 11.76
CA GLY A 33 1.81 20.29 10.38
C GLY A 33 3.18 19.77 9.90
N GLY A 34 3.74 20.41 8.87
CA GLY A 34 5.09 20.17 8.37
C GLY A 34 5.42 18.71 8.04
N LEU A 35 6.63 18.28 8.39
CA LEU A 35 7.12 16.92 8.14
C LEU A 35 6.31 15.86 8.90
N ALA A 36 5.79 16.18 10.09
CA ALA A 36 4.96 15.23 10.84
C ALA A 36 3.68 14.89 10.07
N ARG A 37 3.03 15.89 9.47
CA ARG A 37 1.84 15.67 8.63
C ARG A 37 2.17 14.89 7.36
N LEU A 38 3.29 15.20 6.72
CA LEU A 38 3.75 14.50 5.52
C LEU A 38 3.95 13.01 5.80
N VAL A 39 4.70 12.66 6.87
CA VAL A 39 5.03 11.27 7.20
C VAL A 39 3.79 10.46 7.57
N VAL A 40 2.82 11.06 8.26
CA VAL A 40 1.54 10.41 8.56
C VAL A 40 0.77 10.10 7.27
N TRP A 41 0.78 10.99 6.28
CA TRP A 41 0.22 10.70 4.96
C TRP A 41 1.00 9.62 4.22
N CYS A 42 2.34 9.65 4.26
CA CYS A 42 3.16 8.58 3.68
C CYS A 42 2.81 7.22 4.29
N GLY A 43 2.63 7.13 5.61
CA GLY A 43 2.19 5.91 6.28
C GLY A 43 0.80 5.44 5.83
N ALA A 44 -0.14 6.38 5.62
CA ALA A 44 -1.48 6.07 5.11
C ALA A 44 -1.41 5.50 3.69
N ILE A 45 -0.62 6.13 2.81
CA ILE A 45 -0.44 5.68 1.42
C ILE A 45 0.22 4.31 1.37
N MET A 46 1.25 4.07 2.19
CA MET A 46 1.92 2.77 2.28
C MET A 46 0.96 1.66 2.74
N SER A 47 0.09 1.97 3.72
CA SER A 47 -0.98 1.04 4.14
C SER A 47 -1.95 0.75 3.00
N ALA A 48 -2.40 1.78 2.27
CA ALA A 48 -3.33 1.61 1.15
C ALA A 48 -2.73 0.77 0.03
N CYS A 49 -1.45 0.97 -0.30
CA CYS A 49 -0.73 0.17 -1.29
C CYS A 49 -0.60 -1.29 -0.85
N GLY A 50 -0.29 -1.53 0.42
CA GLY A 50 -0.18 -2.88 0.98
C GLY A 50 -1.51 -3.64 0.95
N PHE A 51 -2.61 -3.03 1.41
CA PHE A 51 -3.95 -3.62 1.28
C PHE A 51 -4.37 -3.81 -0.18
N THR A 52 -4.06 -2.85 -1.06
CA THR A 52 -4.33 -2.97 -2.51
C THR A 52 -3.67 -4.23 -3.05
N TYR A 53 -2.40 -4.48 -2.73
CA TYR A 53 -1.71 -5.68 -3.19
C TYR A 53 -2.34 -6.97 -2.64
N VAL A 54 -2.76 -6.98 -1.36
CA VAL A 54 -3.46 -8.13 -0.79
C VAL A 54 -4.76 -8.42 -1.53
N TYR A 55 -5.59 -7.40 -1.76
CA TYR A 55 -6.85 -7.55 -2.48
C TYR A 55 -6.65 -7.89 -3.94
N LEU A 56 -5.62 -7.35 -4.58
CA LEU A 56 -5.25 -7.69 -5.95
C LEU A 56 -4.95 -9.18 -6.08
N VAL A 57 -4.11 -9.72 -5.19
CA VAL A 57 -3.81 -11.15 -5.15
C VAL A 57 -5.07 -11.99 -4.95
N LEU A 58 -5.92 -11.65 -3.98
CA LEU A 58 -7.13 -12.41 -3.68
C LEU A 58 -8.14 -12.37 -4.83
N LEU A 59 -8.37 -11.18 -5.41
CA LEU A 59 -9.33 -10.98 -6.49
C LEU A 59 -8.85 -11.61 -7.80
N VAL A 60 -7.60 -11.39 -8.18
CA VAL A 60 -7.06 -11.88 -9.46
C VAL A 60 -6.88 -13.39 -9.43
N LEU A 61 -6.28 -13.95 -8.37
CA LEU A 61 -6.14 -15.41 -8.27
C LEU A 61 -7.47 -16.10 -8.05
N GLY A 62 -8.36 -15.51 -7.23
CA GLY A 62 -9.72 -15.98 -7.05
C GLY A 62 -10.47 -16.02 -8.39
N ALA A 63 -10.47 -14.91 -9.14
CA ALA A 63 -11.11 -14.87 -10.45
C ALA A 63 -10.50 -15.90 -11.41
N SER A 64 -9.17 -16.03 -11.47
CA SER A 64 -8.52 -17.01 -12.35
C SER A 64 -8.85 -18.47 -12.02
N ALA A 65 -9.25 -18.76 -10.78
CA ALA A 65 -9.61 -20.11 -10.34
C ALA A 65 -11.10 -20.46 -10.61
N PHE A 66 -11.98 -19.47 -10.71
CA PHE A 66 -13.44 -19.68 -10.77
C PHE A 66 -14.11 -19.13 -12.04
N VAL A 67 -13.42 -18.32 -12.82
CA VAL A 67 -13.92 -17.75 -14.09
C VAL A 67 -13.35 -18.53 -15.27
N ASP A 68 -14.18 -18.76 -16.29
CA ASP A 68 -13.76 -19.45 -17.51
C ASP A 68 -12.56 -18.71 -18.15
N PRO A 69 -11.49 -19.43 -18.55
CA PRO A 69 -10.35 -18.85 -19.26
C PRO A 69 -10.70 -18.01 -20.49
N GLU A 70 -11.87 -18.21 -21.09
CA GLU A 70 -12.38 -17.34 -22.18
C GLU A 70 -12.55 -15.88 -21.71
N TYR A 71 -12.98 -15.65 -20.47
CA TYR A 71 -13.20 -14.30 -19.91
C TYR A 71 -11.98 -13.74 -19.19
N LEU A 72 -11.09 -14.60 -18.69
CA LEU A 72 -9.84 -14.17 -18.04
C LEU A 72 -8.64 -15.02 -18.49
N PRO A 73 -8.15 -14.82 -19.72
CA PRO A 73 -6.96 -15.52 -20.20
C PRO A 73 -5.71 -15.20 -19.34
N PRO A 74 -4.70 -16.09 -19.31
CA PRO A 74 -3.50 -15.90 -18.48
C PRO A 74 -2.75 -14.57 -18.72
N GLU A 75 -2.76 -14.06 -19.97
CA GLU A 75 -2.16 -12.77 -20.31
C GLU A 75 -2.83 -11.59 -19.57
N TYR A 76 -4.13 -11.66 -19.33
CA TYR A 76 -4.90 -10.66 -18.57
C TYR A 76 -4.74 -10.84 -17.05
N VAL A 77 -4.49 -12.06 -16.57
CA VAL A 77 -4.10 -12.30 -15.17
C VAL A 77 -2.77 -11.62 -14.88
N GLN A 78 -1.77 -11.83 -15.75
CA GLN A 78 -0.47 -11.16 -15.65
C GLN A 78 -0.63 -9.64 -15.78
N GLY A 79 -1.43 -9.18 -16.75
CA GLY A 79 -1.74 -7.77 -16.94
C GLY A 79 -2.37 -7.11 -15.71
N ALA A 80 -3.22 -7.82 -14.96
CA ALA A 80 -3.79 -7.30 -13.72
C ALA A 80 -2.72 -7.05 -12.64
N PHE A 81 -1.78 -8.00 -12.47
CA PHE A 81 -0.68 -7.84 -11.52
C PHE A 81 0.27 -6.72 -11.92
N GLU A 82 0.56 -6.60 -13.21
CA GLU A 82 1.41 -5.56 -13.78
C GLU A 82 0.79 -4.17 -13.67
N LEU A 83 -0.50 -4.03 -14.01
CA LEU A 83 -1.23 -2.78 -13.86
C LEU A 83 -1.32 -2.38 -12.39
N GLY A 84 -1.62 -3.34 -11.51
CA GLY A 84 -1.58 -3.13 -10.06
C GLY A 84 -0.20 -2.70 -9.57
N TYR A 85 0.88 -3.32 -10.06
CA TYR A 85 2.26 -2.95 -9.75
C TYR A 85 2.57 -1.50 -10.13
N VAL A 86 2.20 -1.06 -11.33
CA VAL A 86 2.41 0.33 -11.78
C VAL A 86 1.67 1.32 -10.87
N ILE A 87 0.42 1.00 -10.50
CA ILE A 87 -0.40 1.86 -9.65
C ILE A 87 0.21 1.99 -8.24
N ILE A 88 0.76 0.93 -7.67
CA ILE A 88 1.29 0.95 -6.29
C ILE A 88 2.75 1.42 -6.21
N ILE A 89 3.59 1.14 -7.21
CA ILE A 89 5.04 1.40 -7.09
C ILE A 89 5.37 2.89 -7.03
N ILE A 90 4.65 3.71 -7.80
CA ILE A 90 4.82 5.17 -7.82
C ILE A 90 4.53 5.77 -6.43
N PRO A 91 3.36 5.54 -5.81
CA PRO A 91 3.09 6.03 -4.46
C PRO A 91 3.97 5.39 -3.38
N ILE A 92 4.41 4.14 -3.55
CA ILE A 92 5.40 3.50 -2.65
C ILE A 92 6.72 4.27 -2.67
N ILE A 93 7.26 4.59 -3.85
CA ILE A 93 8.52 5.34 -3.98
C ILE A 93 8.35 6.75 -3.40
N GLY A 94 7.28 7.46 -3.77
CA GLY A 94 7.02 8.81 -3.26
C GLY A 94 6.90 8.85 -1.74
N SER A 95 6.13 7.93 -1.15
CA SER A 95 5.96 7.83 0.30
C SER A 95 7.23 7.37 1.01
N GLY A 96 7.97 6.45 0.39
CA GLY A 96 9.21 5.93 0.92
C GLY A 96 10.32 6.98 1.04
N ILE A 97 10.38 7.98 0.15
CA ILE A 97 11.27 9.14 0.30
C ILE A 97 10.97 9.90 1.60
N GLY A 98 9.70 10.25 1.83
CA GLY A 98 9.27 10.99 3.02
C GLY A 98 9.57 10.22 4.32
N ILE A 99 9.29 8.93 4.34
CA ILE A 99 9.59 8.04 5.48
C ILE A 99 11.10 7.91 5.70
N THR A 100 11.88 7.77 4.63
CA THR A 100 13.35 7.65 4.70
C THR A 100 13.96 8.91 5.31
N ILE A 101 13.61 10.09 4.79
CA ILE A 101 14.09 11.38 5.32
C ILE A 101 13.76 11.51 6.81
N HIS A 102 12.51 11.23 7.20
CA HIS A 102 12.10 11.29 8.59
C HIS A 102 12.90 10.32 9.48
N SER A 103 13.09 9.07 9.03
CA SER A 103 13.86 8.09 9.80
C SER A 103 15.33 8.49 9.98
N ILE A 104 15.95 9.13 8.98
CA ILE A 104 17.30 9.69 9.09
C ILE A 104 17.32 10.82 10.14
N CYS A 105 16.36 11.74 10.10
CA CYS A 105 16.27 12.81 11.09
C CYS A 105 16.11 12.28 12.52
N VAL A 106 15.27 11.26 12.71
CA VAL A 106 15.06 10.64 14.03
C VAL A 106 16.33 9.92 14.49
N ALA A 107 16.97 9.13 13.63
CA ALA A 107 18.22 8.45 13.94
C ALA A 107 19.33 9.43 14.36
N TRP A 108 19.45 10.55 13.64
CA TRP A 108 20.43 11.59 13.93
C TRP A 108 20.20 12.26 15.29
N ARG A 109 18.94 12.55 15.64
CA ARG A 109 18.56 13.22 16.89
C ARG A 109 18.67 12.30 18.10
N THR A 110 18.21 11.05 17.97
CA THR A 110 18.11 10.12 19.10
C THR A 110 19.40 9.34 19.34
N ARG A 111 20.19 9.09 18.29
CA ARG A 111 21.40 8.26 18.29
C ARG A 111 21.21 6.87 18.91
N ARG A 112 19.98 6.35 18.88
CA ARG A 112 19.66 5.01 19.37
C ARG A 112 19.90 4.00 18.25
N LEU A 113 20.53 2.87 18.58
CA LEU A 113 20.81 1.79 17.62
C LEU A 113 19.56 1.32 16.87
N ARG A 114 18.41 1.23 17.56
CA ARG A 114 17.13 0.90 16.95
C ARG A 114 16.73 1.88 15.85
N ASP A 115 16.84 3.18 16.13
CA ASP A 115 16.37 4.22 15.22
C ASP A 115 17.34 4.36 14.03
N MET A 116 18.64 4.13 14.25
CA MET A 116 19.64 3.95 13.18
C MET A 116 19.35 2.71 12.31
N GLY A 117 18.96 1.59 12.91
CA GLY A 117 18.58 0.38 12.18
C GLY A 117 17.36 0.58 11.30
N ILE A 118 16.32 1.27 11.80
CA ILE A 118 15.13 1.64 11.02
C ILE A 118 15.52 2.54 9.84
N ALA A 119 16.38 3.54 10.06
CA ALA A 119 16.86 4.41 9.00
C ALA A 119 17.65 3.64 7.92
N GLY A 120 18.55 2.75 8.34
CA GLY A 120 19.30 1.88 7.44
C GLY A 120 18.38 0.99 6.60
N TRP A 121 17.37 0.37 7.22
CA TRP A 121 16.38 -0.43 6.49
C TRP A 121 15.59 0.40 5.46
N ASN A 122 15.12 1.59 5.83
CA ASN A 122 14.37 2.45 4.92
C ASN A 122 15.23 2.91 3.74
N ILE A 123 16.50 3.26 3.95
CA ILE A 123 17.44 3.60 2.87
C ILE A 123 17.59 2.43 1.90
N PHE A 124 17.81 1.22 2.43
CA PHE A 124 17.92 0.02 1.63
C PHE A 124 16.64 -0.26 0.84
N ALA A 125 15.49 -0.28 1.51
CA ALA A 125 14.19 -0.55 0.90
C ALA A 125 13.85 0.49 -0.18
N GLN A 126 14.11 1.77 0.08
CA GLN A 126 13.89 2.83 -0.89
C GLN A 126 14.77 2.67 -2.14
N SER A 127 16.04 2.36 -1.93
CA SER A 127 17.01 2.13 -3.02
C SER A 127 16.60 0.91 -3.86
N TYR A 128 16.25 -0.20 -3.20
CA TYR A 128 15.81 -1.43 -3.85
C TYR A 128 14.52 -1.22 -4.65
N ASN A 129 13.50 -0.59 -4.06
CA ASN A 129 12.23 -0.31 -4.74
C ASN A 129 12.44 0.60 -5.95
N THR A 130 13.27 1.63 -5.82
CA THR A 130 13.59 2.55 -6.92
C THR A 130 14.32 1.82 -8.05
N TYR A 131 15.35 1.04 -7.72
CA TYR A 131 16.11 0.26 -8.70
C TYR A 131 15.22 -0.77 -9.42
N SER A 132 14.42 -1.52 -8.66
CA SER A 132 13.46 -2.49 -9.19
C SER A 132 12.45 -1.83 -10.14
N ALA A 133 11.91 -0.67 -9.77
CA ALA A 133 11.00 0.07 -10.63
C ALA A 133 11.66 0.51 -11.94
N VAL A 134 12.85 1.11 -11.88
CA VAL A 134 13.59 1.54 -13.08
C VAL A 134 13.87 0.37 -14.03
N ARG A 135 14.20 -0.81 -13.47
CA ARG A 135 14.51 -2.00 -14.26
C ARG A 135 13.27 -2.65 -14.88
N ASN A 136 12.15 -2.69 -14.16
CA ASN A 136 10.98 -3.49 -14.55
C ASN A 136 9.89 -2.69 -15.28
N LEU A 137 9.74 -1.40 -14.96
CA LEU A 137 8.66 -0.57 -15.52
C LEU A 137 8.63 -0.52 -17.06
N PRO A 138 9.76 -0.41 -17.80
CA PRO A 138 9.72 -0.36 -19.26
C PRO A 138 9.06 -1.59 -19.89
N GLY A 139 9.42 -2.79 -19.43
CA GLY A 139 8.84 -4.04 -19.93
C GLY A 139 7.36 -4.19 -19.54
N VAL A 140 7.00 -3.76 -18.33
CA VAL A 140 5.60 -3.74 -17.87
C VAL A 140 4.75 -2.80 -18.72
N PHE A 141 5.23 -1.58 -19.01
CA PHE A 141 4.51 -0.64 -19.87
C PHE A 141 4.36 -1.16 -21.31
N GLU A 142 5.39 -1.84 -21.84
CA GLU A 142 5.32 -2.45 -23.17
C GLU A 142 4.23 -3.54 -23.21
N HIS A 143 4.21 -4.43 -22.23
CA HIS A 143 3.22 -5.52 -22.17
C HIS A 143 1.79 -4.99 -21.98
N LEU A 144 1.58 -4.10 -21.01
CA LEU A 144 0.29 -3.43 -20.84
C LEU A 144 -0.13 -2.70 -22.13
N GLY A 145 0.79 -1.96 -22.77
CA GLY A 145 0.51 -1.27 -24.03
C GLY A 145 0.05 -2.22 -25.15
N LYS A 146 0.54 -3.45 -25.20
CA LYS A 146 0.07 -4.49 -26.14
C LYS A 146 -1.33 -4.99 -25.77
N LEU A 147 -1.59 -5.24 -24.48
CA LEU A 147 -2.91 -5.70 -24.00
C LEU A 147 -4.02 -4.67 -24.27
N PHE A 148 -3.75 -3.38 -24.06
CA PHE A 148 -4.69 -2.29 -24.30
C PHE A 148 -4.91 -1.99 -25.80
N LYS A 149 -4.04 -2.46 -26.69
CA LYS A 149 -4.17 -2.31 -28.15
C LYS A 149 -4.86 -3.50 -28.85
N GLY A 150 -5.21 -4.56 -28.12
CA GLY A 150 -5.89 -5.73 -28.69
C GLY A 150 -7.29 -5.39 -29.23
N GLY A 151 -7.63 -5.92 -30.42
CA GLY A 151 -8.90 -5.63 -31.13
C GLY A 151 -10.17 -6.18 -30.47
N ASP A 152 -11.32 -5.83 -31.08
CA ASP A 152 -12.69 -5.87 -30.52
C ASP A 152 -13.12 -7.15 -29.77
N GLY A 153 -12.60 -8.33 -30.12
CA GLY A 153 -12.91 -9.59 -29.44
C GLY A 153 -12.35 -9.72 -28.02
N LYS A 154 -11.30 -8.96 -27.68
CA LYS A 154 -10.62 -9.02 -26.37
C LYS A 154 -11.09 -7.96 -25.36
N GLY A 155 -12.05 -7.12 -25.74
CA GLY A 155 -12.52 -6.01 -24.90
C GLY A 155 -13.11 -6.44 -23.57
N LYS A 156 -13.79 -7.59 -23.51
CA LYS A 156 -14.39 -8.11 -22.26
C LYS A 156 -13.34 -8.53 -21.23
N ALA A 157 -12.30 -9.26 -21.66
CA ALA A 157 -11.22 -9.68 -20.78
C ALA A 157 -10.42 -8.48 -20.26
N LEU A 158 -10.16 -7.49 -21.13
CA LEU A 158 -9.53 -6.24 -20.73
C LEU A 158 -10.38 -5.46 -19.70
N LEU A 159 -11.69 -5.32 -19.95
CA LEU A 159 -12.60 -4.66 -19.01
C LEU A 159 -12.60 -5.37 -17.65
N PHE A 160 -12.65 -6.71 -17.66
CA PHE A 160 -12.68 -7.51 -16.45
C PHE A 160 -11.37 -7.39 -15.66
N MET A 161 -10.22 -7.44 -16.33
CA MET A 161 -8.91 -7.16 -15.76
C MET A 161 -8.88 -5.79 -15.06
N VAL A 162 -9.31 -4.73 -15.75
CA VAL A 162 -9.35 -3.37 -15.19
C VAL A 162 -10.28 -3.29 -13.98
N LEU A 163 -11.45 -3.93 -14.05
CA LEU A 163 -12.40 -3.96 -12.93
C LEU A 163 -11.78 -4.58 -11.68
N LEU A 164 -11.08 -5.73 -11.80
CA LEU A 164 -10.43 -6.38 -10.67
C LEU A 164 -9.38 -5.47 -10.02
N VAL A 165 -8.58 -4.76 -10.83
CA VAL A 165 -7.58 -3.82 -10.33
C VAL A 165 -8.23 -2.62 -9.64
N VAL A 166 -9.28 -2.04 -10.21
CA VAL A 166 -10.02 -0.92 -9.60
C VAL A 166 -10.63 -1.34 -8.26
N LEU A 167 -11.26 -2.52 -8.19
CA LEU A 167 -11.80 -3.05 -6.94
C LEU A 167 -10.72 -3.25 -5.88
N ALA A 168 -9.54 -3.76 -6.25
CA ALA A 168 -8.42 -3.92 -5.33
C ALA A 168 -7.93 -2.57 -4.79
N VAL A 169 -7.78 -1.56 -5.66
CA VAL A 169 -7.34 -0.20 -5.28
C VAL A 169 -8.36 0.47 -4.38
N CYS A 170 -9.64 0.45 -4.76
CA CYS A 170 -10.72 0.99 -3.95
C CYS A 170 -10.81 0.29 -2.59
N GLY A 171 -10.72 -1.05 -2.57
CA GLY A 171 -10.69 -1.85 -1.35
C GLY A 171 -9.55 -1.45 -0.43
N GLY A 172 -8.34 -1.27 -0.99
CA GLY A 172 -7.16 -0.86 -0.23
C GLY A 172 -7.33 0.52 0.41
N ILE A 173 -7.76 1.51 -0.37
CA ILE A 173 -8.00 2.89 0.08
C ILE A 173 -9.11 2.93 1.15
N LEU A 174 -10.23 2.24 0.92
CA LEU A 174 -11.34 2.20 1.86
C LEU A 174 -10.91 1.56 3.17
N THR A 175 -10.22 0.42 3.12
CA THR A 175 -9.77 -0.29 4.32
C THR A 175 -8.82 0.57 5.16
N THR A 176 -7.81 1.18 4.54
CA THR A 176 -6.93 2.13 5.23
C THR A 176 -7.73 3.28 5.84
N THR A 177 -8.64 3.89 5.08
CA THR A 177 -9.42 5.04 5.53
C THR A 177 -10.30 4.68 6.73
N LEU A 178 -10.95 3.51 6.71
CA LEU A 178 -11.78 3.03 7.80
C LEU A 178 -10.97 2.79 9.07
N ILE A 179 -9.81 2.14 8.96
CA ILE A 179 -8.93 1.88 10.12
C ILE A 179 -8.39 3.19 10.69
N VAL A 180 -7.89 4.10 9.84
CA VAL A 180 -7.37 5.41 10.27
C VAL A 180 -8.45 6.21 10.99
N ARG A 181 -9.66 6.30 10.40
CA ARG A 181 -10.78 7.05 11.01
C ARG A 181 -11.32 6.39 12.27
N SER A 182 -11.36 5.06 12.32
CA SER A 182 -11.79 4.31 13.51
C SER A 182 -10.80 4.56 14.65
N THR A 183 -9.51 4.35 14.38
CA THR A 183 -8.46 4.51 15.38
C THR A 183 -8.33 5.95 15.87
N ALA A 184 -8.42 6.94 14.98
CA ALA A 184 -8.38 8.35 15.36
C ALA A 184 -9.54 8.74 16.29
N ARG A 185 -10.74 8.20 16.05
CA ARG A 185 -11.92 8.42 16.91
C ARG A 185 -11.72 7.80 18.29
N SER A 186 -11.31 6.54 18.35
CA SER A 186 -11.03 5.85 19.62
C SER A 186 -9.93 6.54 20.42
N TYR A 187 -8.89 7.01 19.74
CA TYR A 187 -7.80 7.72 20.39
C TYR A 187 -8.26 9.06 20.99
N ALA A 188 -9.02 9.86 20.23
CA ALA A 188 -9.58 11.12 20.72
C ALA A 188 -10.48 10.91 21.95
N TRP A 189 -11.37 9.91 21.89
CA TRP A 189 -12.26 9.56 23.00
C TRP A 189 -11.51 9.18 24.28
N ASN A 190 -10.42 8.41 24.15
CA ASN A 190 -9.61 8.01 25.30
C ASN A 190 -8.84 9.19 25.91
N VAL A 191 -8.38 10.13 25.08
CA VAL A 191 -7.74 11.36 25.55
C VAL A 191 -8.74 12.22 26.32
N GLU A 192 -9.94 12.40 25.81
CA GLU A 192 -11.02 13.15 26.47
C GLU A 192 -11.38 12.54 27.84
N ARG A 193 -11.63 11.23 27.92
CA ARG A 193 -11.87 10.53 29.19
C ARG A 193 -10.72 10.69 30.19
N SER A 194 -9.48 10.65 29.71
CA SER A 194 -8.31 10.83 30.57
C SER A 194 -8.22 12.24 31.14
N LEU A 195 -8.63 13.26 30.38
CA LEU A 195 -8.72 14.66 30.85
C LEU A 195 -9.85 14.85 31.87
N GLU A 196 -10.92 14.06 31.77
CA GLU A 196 -12.05 14.03 32.72
C GLU A 196 -11.77 13.17 33.97
N GLY A 197 -10.60 12.53 34.08
CA GLY A 197 -10.24 11.65 35.19
C GLY A 197 -10.98 10.31 35.20
N LEU A 198 -11.63 9.94 34.09
CA LEU A 198 -12.31 8.66 33.93
C LEU A 198 -11.30 7.58 33.50
N PRO A 199 -11.44 6.32 33.97
CA PRO A 199 -10.58 5.24 33.52
C PRO A 199 -10.73 5.02 32.01
N ALA A 200 -9.63 4.67 31.34
CA ALA A 200 -9.58 4.40 29.90
C ALA A 200 -10.41 3.17 29.49
#